data_AF-A0AAN9UVN1-F1
#
_entry.id   AF-A0AAN9UVN1-F1
#
_cell.length_a   1.000
_cell.length_b   1.000
_cell.length_c   1.000
_cell.angle_alpha   90.00
_cell.angle_beta   90.00
_cell.angle_gamma   90.00
#
_symmetry.space_group_name_H-M   'P 1'
#
loop_
_entity.id
_entity.type
_entity.pdbx_description
1 polymer ?
#
loop_
_entity_poly.entity_id
_entity_poly.type
_entity_poly.pdbx_seq_one_letter_code
_entity_poly.pdbx_strand_id
1 'polypeptide(L)'
;MASRSLPPLRGAASRCLRLATPHGQTQVSSLSARSFVSASKPSYYAQTPTSSSSSSSPSYAPRSPASASKTTTTASKTPTSTATPTSTRTPVPPTSGQPLPDAAEATTSSPDAAIDWRQSFHGLGESSFGPEVAQILQARLDPDDIEVKPDGIIYLPEIKYRRILNAAFGPGGWGLAPRGELTVHERLVTREYALIVQGRFVGQARGEQQYFSEEGISTAAEGCKSNALMRCCKDLGIASELWDPRFIRKFMKQYAYQQWVEHVTTKKKKQIWLRKDDEVRYPFKKS
;
A
#
# COMPACT_ATOMS: atom_id res chain seq x y z
N MET A 1 20.59 71.72 42.57
CA MET A 1 21.19 71.67 41.21
C MET A 1 20.13 71.18 40.22
N ALA A 2 20.19 71.61 38.95
CA ALA A 2 19.33 71.08 37.86
C ALA A 2 19.67 69.57 37.60
N SER A 3 18.91 68.69 36.93
CA SER A 3 17.90 68.72 35.83
C SER A 3 17.03 67.43 35.90
N ARG A 4 15.99 67.12 35.09
CA ARG A 4 15.36 67.75 33.89
C ARG A 4 13.86 67.38 33.76
N SER A 5 13.16 68.17 32.96
CA SER A 5 11.87 68.03 32.24
C SER A 5 11.44 66.61 31.73
N LEU A 6 10.22 66.12 32.03
CA LEU A 6 8.92 66.19 31.27
C LEU A 6 8.78 65.26 30.03
N PRO A 7 7.57 64.87 29.57
CA PRO A 7 6.34 64.42 30.26
C PRO A 7 5.71 63.15 29.60
N PRO A 8 4.45 62.77 29.92
CA PRO A 8 3.51 62.42 28.83
C PRO A 8 2.11 63.07 28.94
N LEU A 9 1.37 63.07 27.82
CA LEU A 9 0.17 63.89 27.59
C LEU A 9 -1.15 63.33 28.18
N ARG A 10 -2.07 64.26 28.49
CA ARG A 10 -3.52 64.02 28.53
C ARG A 10 -4.10 63.96 27.11
N GLY A 11 -5.13 63.15 26.87
CA GLY A 11 -6.16 63.55 25.89
C GLY A 11 -7.01 62.46 25.20
N ALA A 12 -8.31 62.52 25.49
CA ALA A 12 -9.42 62.42 24.53
C ALA A 12 -10.07 61.06 24.16
N ALA A 13 -11.27 60.90 24.72
CA ALA A 13 -12.54 60.62 24.01
C ALA A 13 -12.69 59.33 23.17
N SER A 14 -13.46 58.40 23.75
CA SER A 14 -14.14 57.33 23.03
C SER A 14 -14.97 57.84 21.85
N ARG A 15 -14.83 57.23 20.66
CA ARG A 15 -15.83 57.29 19.59
C ARG A 15 -16.24 55.89 19.17
N CYS A 16 -17.49 55.54 19.47
CA CYS A 16 -18.12 54.33 18.98
C CYS A 16 -18.48 54.54 17.50
N LEU A 17 -17.83 53.81 16.60
CA LEU A 17 -18.19 53.77 15.18
C LEU A 17 -19.12 52.57 14.93
N ARG A 18 -20.41 52.86 14.76
CA ARG A 18 -21.39 51.91 14.24
C ARG A 18 -21.21 51.82 12.73
N LEU A 19 -20.81 50.66 12.21
CA LEU A 19 -20.83 50.38 10.78
C LEU A 19 -22.27 50.01 10.36
N ALA A 20 -22.83 50.78 9.44
CA ALA A 20 -24.16 50.55 8.88
C ALA A 20 -24.07 49.66 7.62
N THR A 21 -25.04 48.75 7.48
CA THR A 21 -25.25 47.95 6.28
C THR A 21 -25.87 48.77 5.15
N PRO A 22 -25.35 48.72 3.92
CA PRO A 22 -26.07 49.18 2.74
C PRO A 22 -26.94 48.03 2.18
N HIS A 23 -28.24 48.30 2.02
CA HIS A 23 -29.16 47.44 1.29
C HIS A 23 -29.17 47.90 -0.17
N GLY A 24 -28.91 46.99 -1.12
CA GLY A 24 -28.84 47.32 -2.55
C GLY A 24 -29.38 46.19 -3.40
N GLN A 25 -30.59 46.37 -3.94
CA GLN A 25 -31.17 45.47 -4.92
C GLN A 25 -30.52 45.69 -6.30
N THR A 26 -30.15 44.63 -7.00
CA THR A 26 -30.24 44.60 -8.47
C THR A 26 -30.38 43.17 -8.96
N GLN A 27 -31.33 42.92 -9.87
CA GLN A 27 -31.47 41.62 -10.54
C GLN A 27 -30.42 41.47 -11.64
N VAL A 28 -29.83 40.28 -11.81
CA VAL A 28 -29.70 39.67 -13.15
C VAL A 28 -29.47 38.14 -13.11
N SER A 29 -30.14 37.46 -14.04
CA SER A 29 -29.67 36.25 -14.74
C SER A 29 -29.48 34.94 -13.95
N SER A 30 -30.57 34.18 -13.80
CA SER A 30 -30.51 32.72 -13.63
C SER A 30 -30.03 32.02 -14.91
N LEU A 31 -28.78 31.57 -14.96
CA LEU A 31 -28.31 30.71 -16.05
C LEU A 31 -28.70 29.25 -15.78
N SER A 32 -29.76 28.82 -16.45
CA SER A 32 -30.19 27.41 -16.48
C SER A 32 -29.29 26.61 -17.42
N ALA A 33 -28.35 25.84 -16.86
CA ALA A 33 -27.54 24.90 -17.62
C ALA A 33 -28.35 23.63 -17.97
N ARG A 34 -29.12 23.68 -19.07
CA ARG A 34 -29.78 22.49 -19.63
C ARG A 34 -28.78 21.65 -20.44
N SER A 35 -28.52 20.46 -19.92
CA SER A 35 -28.43 19.17 -20.62
C SER A 35 -27.81 19.11 -22.03
N PHE A 36 -26.75 18.30 -22.17
CA PHE A 36 -26.68 17.30 -23.24
C PHE A 36 -26.22 15.95 -22.69
N VAL A 37 -27.18 15.05 -22.46
CA VAL A 37 -26.91 13.61 -22.25
C VAL A 37 -26.87 12.97 -23.63
N SER A 38 -25.69 12.56 -24.08
CA SER A 38 -25.57 11.76 -25.31
C SER A 38 -25.80 10.29 -24.98
N ALA A 39 -26.97 9.76 -25.37
CA ALA A 39 -27.34 8.37 -25.17
C ALA A 39 -27.41 7.63 -26.53
N SER A 40 -26.27 7.09 -26.98
CA SER A 40 -26.23 6.16 -28.11
C SER A 40 -26.43 4.72 -27.64
N LYS A 41 -27.61 4.16 -27.92
CA LYS A 41 -27.96 2.74 -27.71
C LYS A 41 -27.35 1.84 -28.81
N PRO A 42 -27.24 0.52 -28.59
CA PRO A 42 -26.33 -0.33 -29.36
C PRO A 42 -26.87 -0.73 -30.74
N SER A 43 -25.97 -0.85 -31.71
CA SER A 43 -26.25 -1.49 -32.99
C SER A 43 -26.16 -3.01 -32.86
N TYR A 44 -27.31 -3.68 -32.90
CA TYR A 44 -27.37 -5.09 -33.26
C TYR A 44 -27.07 -5.23 -34.76
N TYR A 45 -26.17 -6.15 -35.12
CA TYR A 45 -26.16 -6.71 -36.47
C TYR A 45 -26.29 -8.23 -36.45
N ALA A 46 -27.05 -8.74 -37.41
CA ALA A 46 -27.59 -10.09 -37.41
C ALA A 46 -26.59 -11.15 -37.91
N GLN A 47 -26.85 -12.40 -37.51
CA GLN A 47 -26.25 -13.59 -38.09
C GLN A 47 -26.92 -13.93 -39.43
N THR A 48 -26.14 -14.40 -40.41
CA THR A 48 -26.55 -15.24 -41.58
C THR A 48 -25.26 -15.77 -42.27
N PRO A 49 -25.28 -16.82 -43.13
CA PRO A 49 -24.79 -18.12 -42.65
C PRO A 49 -23.64 -18.74 -43.47
N THR A 50 -23.08 -19.79 -42.87
CA THR A 50 -22.51 -21.02 -43.47
C THR A 50 -22.05 -21.02 -44.94
N SER A 51 -20.76 -21.26 -45.16
CA SER A 51 -20.27 -22.03 -46.32
C SER A 51 -19.13 -22.95 -45.92
N SER A 52 -19.25 -24.23 -46.28
CA SER A 52 -18.40 -25.35 -45.86
C SER A 52 -17.20 -25.58 -46.77
N SER A 53 -16.07 -26.03 -46.21
CA SER A 53 -15.10 -26.86 -46.93
C SER A 53 -14.46 -27.91 -46.00
N SER A 54 -14.32 -29.12 -46.52
CA SER A 54 -14.06 -30.35 -45.76
C SER A 54 -12.73 -31.01 -46.11
N SER A 55 -11.92 -31.36 -45.11
CA SER A 55 -10.89 -32.44 -45.12
C SER A 55 -10.03 -32.31 -43.85
N SER A 56 -9.56 -33.35 -43.17
CA SER A 56 -9.79 -34.80 -43.26
C SER A 56 -9.17 -35.44 -42.00
N SER A 57 -9.84 -36.40 -41.35
CA SER A 57 -9.28 -37.16 -40.22
C SER A 57 -8.21 -38.15 -40.67
N PRO A 58 -7.39 -38.65 -39.73
CA PRO A 58 -7.47 -40.10 -39.50
C PRO A 58 -7.78 -40.48 -38.05
N SER A 59 -8.30 -41.69 -37.88
CA SER A 59 -8.86 -42.24 -36.65
C SER A 59 -7.82 -43.01 -35.83
N TYR A 60 -7.90 -42.93 -34.50
CA TYR A 60 -7.44 -44.00 -33.59
C TYR A 60 -8.31 -44.06 -32.32
N ALA A 61 -8.74 -45.26 -31.98
CA ALA A 61 -9.49 -45.63 -30.78
C ALA A 61 -9.27 -47.14 -30.53
N PRO A 62 -9.68 -47.72 -29.39
CA PRO A 62 -9.93 -47.15 -28.06
C PRO A 62 -9.14 -47.88 -26.95
N ARG A 63 -9.16 -47.36 -25.70
CA ARG A 63 -9.17 -48.24 -24.51
C ARG A 63 -9.73 -47.55 -23.26
N SER A 64 -10.80 -48.13 -22.71
CA SER A 64 -11.27 -47.87 -21.34
C SER A 64 -10.51 -48.77 -20.34
N PRO A 65 -10.68 -48.56 -19.02
CA PRO A 65 -11.78 -49.28 -18.35
C PRO A 65 -12.56 -48.48 -17.29
N ALA A 66 -13.77 -48.94 -16.99
CA ALA A 66 -14.51 -48.67 -15.74
C ALA A 66 -14.00 -49.64 -14.63
N SER A 67 -14.48 -49.70 -13.39
CA SER A 67 -15.63 -49.10 -12.68
C SER A 67 -15.35 -49.09 -11.16
N ALA A 68 -16.32 -48.65 -10.34
CA ALA A 68 -16.21 -48.52 -8.88
C ALA A 68 -16.74 -49.74 -8.07
N SER A 69 -16.24 -49.91 -6.83
CA SER A 69 -16.94 -50.38 -5.60
C SER A 69 -15.94 -50.31 -4.43
N LYS A 70 -16.15 -49.59 -3.31
CA LYS A 70 -17.15 -49.66 -2.22
C LYS A 70 -16.94 -50.77 -1.17
N THR A 71 -16.94 -50.34 0.11
CA THR A 71 -17.21 -51.11 1.36
C THR A 71 -16.18 -52.18 1.77
N THR A 72 -15.94 -52.53 3.05
CA THR A 72 -16.78 -52.43 4.27
C THR A 72 -15.92 -52.54 5.57
N THR A 73 -16.34 -51.89 6.69
CA THR A 73 -16.15 -52.27 8.14
C THR A 73 -14.74 -52.64 8.70
N THR A 74 -14.40 -52.58 10.01
CA THR A 74 -15.17 -52.72 11.26
C THR A 74 -14.53 -51.94 12.43
N ALA A 75 -15.18 -51.91 13.60
CA ALA A 75 -14.93 -51.03 14.74
C ALA A 75 -13.84 -51.46 15.78
N SER A 76 -13.37 -50.45 16.52
CA SER A 76 -13.10 -50.40 17.98
C SER A 76 -12.16 -51.42 18.65
N LYS A 77 -11.14 -50.90 19.37
CA LYS A 77 -11.03 -51.02 20.85
C LYS A 77 -9.84 -50.23 21.43
N THR A 78 -10.06 -49.60 22.58
CA THR A 78 -9.04 -49.09 23.50
C THR A 78 -8.35 -50.25 24.23
N PRO A 79 -7.07 -50.12 24.60
CA PRO A 79 -6.74 -50.35 26.01
C PRO A 79 -5.79 -49.29 26.59
N THR A 80 -6.00 -49.01 27.89
CA THR A 80 -5.06 -48.29 28.74
C THR A 80 -3.91 -49.21 29.14
N SER A 81 -2.65 -48.77 28.99
CA SER A 81 -1.53 -49.34 29.75
C SER A 81 -0.37 -48.35 29.90
N THR A 82 -0.04 -48.05 31.15
CA THR A 82 1.16 -47.32 31.59
C THR A 82 2.44 -48.05 31.16
N ALA A 83 3.36 -47.35 30.49
CA ALA A 83 4.78 -47.74 30.43
C ALA A 83 5.67 -46.54 30.08
N THR A 84 6.56 -46.17 31.00
CA THR A 84 7.67 -45.24 30.75
C THR A 84 8.76 -45.96 29.95
N PRO A 85 9.42 -45.28 28.99
CA PRO A 85 10.85 -45.50 28.82
C PRO A 85 11.64 -44.19 28.85
N THR A 86 12.60 -44.12 29.76
CA THR A 86 13.62 -43.09 29.83
C THR A 86 14.43 -43.05 28.53
N SER A 87 14.36 -41.93 27.80
CA SER A 87 15.37 -41.58 26.80
C SER A 87 16.05 -40.28 27.21
N THR A 88 17.25 -40.41 27.77
CA THR A 88 18.07 -39.29 28.22
C THR A 88 18.62 -38.53 27.02
N ARG A 89 17.81 -37.64 26.42
CA ARG A 89 18.34 -36.63 25.49
C ARG A 89 19.19 -35.67 26.31
N THR A 90 20.51 -35.78 26.17
CA THR A 90 21.46 -34.78 26.65
C THR A 90 21.04 -33.41 26.12
N PRO A 91 20.75 -32.42 26.98
CA PRO A 91 20.47 -31.07 26.50
C PRO A 91 21.72 -30.54 25.82
N VAL A 92 21.58 -30.09 24.58
CA VAL A 92 22.64 -29.33 23.89
C VAL A 92 22.89 -28.09 24.75
N PRO A 93 24.13 -27.80 25.16
CA PRO A 93 24.39 -26.60 25.96
C PRO A 93 23.92 -25.36 25.18
N PRO A 94 23.33 -24.36 25.85
CA PRO A 94 22.98 -23.11 25.18
C PRO A 94 24.26 -22.52 24.61
N THR A 95 24.40 -22.54 23.28
CA THR A 95 25.38 -21.71 22.58
C THR A 95 25.17 -20.28 23.06
N SER A 96 26.25 -19.61 23.43
CA SER A 96 26.24 -18.22 23.92
C SER A 96 25.83 -17.25 22.81
N GLY A 97 24.55 -17.30 22.43
CA GLY A 97 23.87 -16.18 21.81
C GLY A 97 23.63 -15.16 22.93
N GLN A 98 24.39 -14.08 22.91
CA GLN A 98 23.95 -12.84 23.53
C GLN A 98 22.51 -12.59 23.06
N PRO A 99 21.54 -12.37 23.96
CA PRO A 99 20.26 -11.81 23.55
C PRO A 99 20.56 -10.54 22.75
N LEU A 100 19.96 -10.39 21.57
CA LEU A 100 19.77 -9.04 21.06
C LEU A 100 19.02 -8.27 22.16
N PRO A 101 19.35 -7.00 22.43
CA PRO A 101 18.65 -6.23 23.44
C PRO A 101 17.18 -6.02 23.01
N ASP A 102 16.32 -6.92 23.47
CA ASP A 102 14.87 -6.82 23.36
C ASP A 102 14.42 -5.59 24.14
N ALA A 103 13.85 -4.62 23.41
CA ALA A 103 13.26 -3.38 23.89
C ALA A 103 14.12 -2.54 24.86
N ALA A 104 14.46 -1.32 24.45
CA ALA A 104 14.92 -0.30 25.40
C ALA A 104 13.91 -0.20 26.56
N GLU A 105 14.42 -0.19 27.80
CA GLU A 105 13.59 -0.14 29.01
C GLU A 105 12.51 0.94 28.86
N ALA A 106 11.26 0.57 29.09
CA ALA A 106 10.14 1.47 28.93
C ALA A 106 10.21 2.57 30.00
N THR A 107 10.89 3.66 29.69
CA THR A 107 10.96 4.84 30.54
C THR A 107 9.54 5.32 30.79
N THR A 108 9.07 5.19 32.03
CA THR A 108 7.77 5.71 32.45
C THR A 108 7.79 7.23 32.38
N SER A 109 7.46 7.74 31.20
CA SER A 109 7.41 9.16 30.90
C SER A 109 6.26 9.82 31.63
N SER A 110 6.55 10.91 32.33
CA SER A 110 5.54 11.84 32.87
C SER A 110 4.51 12.20 31.80
N PRO A 111 3.22 12.42 32.13
CA PRO A 111 2.18 12.71 31.14
C PRO A 111 2.39 14.03 30.35
N ASP A 112 3.33 14.88 30.78
CA ASP A 112 3.74 16.14 30.14
C ASP A 112 5.06 16.03 29.35
N ALA A 113 5.68 14.84 29.29
CA ALA A 113 6.93 14.64 28.55
C ALA A 113 6.67 14.48 27.05
N ALA A 114 7.37 15.25 26.22
CA ALA A 114 7.28 15.14 24.77
C ALA A 114 7.70 13.73 24.29
N ILE A 115 6.83 13.07 23.53
CA ILE A 115 7.04 11.69 23.07
C ILE A 115 8.20 11.64 22.05
N ASP A 116 9.27 10.90 22.36
CA ASP A 116 10.32 10.62 21.38
C ASP A 116 9.89 9.52 20.39
N TRP A 117 9.42 9.97 19.23
CA TRP A 117 9.07 9.13 18.10
C TRP A 117 10.26 8.44 17.39
N ARG A 118 11.48 8.47 17.95
CA ARG A 118 12.63 7.65 17.52
C ARG A 118 12.70 6.28 18.21
N GLN A 119 12.05 6.12 19.37
CA GLN A 119 12.08 4.86 20.13
C GLN A 119 10.70 4.44 20.67
N SER A 120 9.79 5.40 20.91
CA SER A 120 8.48 5.11 21.52
C SER A 120 7.54 4.26 20.64
N PHE A 121 6.71 3.44 21.28
CA PHE A 121 5.57 2.71 20.70
C PHE A 121 4.22 3.25 21.22
N HIS A 122 4.19 4.50 21.70
CA HIS A 122 3.00 5.14 22.30
C HIS A 122 1.73 4.98 21.44
N GLY A 123 0.65 4.49 22.05
CA GLY A 123 -0.66 4.30 21.41
C GLY A 123 -0.78 3.07 20.50
N LEU A 124 0.25 2.23 20.37
CA LEU A 124 0.18 0.98 19.61
C LEU A 124 -0.83 0.03 20.26
N GLY A 125 -1.86 -0.37 19.50
CA GLY A 125 -2.87 -1.34 19.94
C GLY A 125 -3.84 -0.84 21.02
N GLU A 126 -3.76 0.43 21.42
CA GLU A 126 -4.60 1.00 22.48
C GLU A 126 -6.08 1.10 22.09
N SER A 127 -6.35 1.46 20.83
CA SER A 127 -7.71 1.63 20.30
C SER A 127 -7.76 1.44 18.79
N SER A 128 -8.88 0.89 18.30
CA SER A 128 -9.18 0.83 16.87
C SER A 128 -9.50 2.23 16.31
N PHE A 129 -9.30 2.44 15.02
CA PHE A 129 -9.87 3.59 14.32
C PHE A 129 -11.40 3.48 14.22
N GLY A 130 -12.08 4.61 14.01
CA GLY A 130 -13.53 4.66 13.83
C GLY A 130 -13.99 3.90 12.58
N PRO A 131 -15.26 3.45 12.52
CA PRO A 131 -15.76 2.62 11.44
C PRO A 131 -15.66 3.29 10.05
N GLU A 132 -15.87 4.60 9.98
CA GLU A 132 -15.69 5.41 8.76
C GLU A 132 -14.25 5.40 8.25
N VAL A 133 -13.27 5.49 9.16
CA VAL A 133 -11.84 5.40 8.84
C VAL A 133 -11.48 3.98 8.40
N ALA A 134 -11.93 2.97 9.13
CA ALA A 134 -11.70 1.56 8.81
C ALA A 134 -12.27 1.20 7.42
N GLN A 135 -13.44 1.72 7.06
CA GLN A 135 -14.06 1.54 5.75
C GLN A 135 -13.18 2.11 4.61
N ILE A 136 -12.54 3.26 4.81
CA ILE A 136 -11.64 3.87 3.80
C ILE A 136 -10.35 3.06 3.68
N LEU A 137 -9.74 2.67 4.81
CA LEU A 137 -8.46 1.93 4.84
C LEU A 137 -8.58 0.53 4.22
N GLN A 138 -9.72 -0.13 4.42
CA GLN A 138 -10.00 -1.49 3.92
C GLN A 138 -10.83 -1.50 2.63
N ALA A 139 -11.01 -0.35 1.98
CA ALA A 139 -11.70 -0.26 0.70
C ALA A 139 -10.99 -1.11 -0.37
N ARG A 140 -11.80 -1.71 -1.26
CA ARG A 140 -11.26 -2.39 -2.46
C ARG A 140 -10.56 -1.37 -3.35
N LEU A 141 -9.42 -1.78 -3.91
CA LEU A 141 -8.70 -0.98 -4.89
C LEU A 141 -9.48 -0.93 -6.20
N ASP A 142 -9.39 0.22 -6.87
CA ASP A 142 -9.74 0.31 -8.28
C ASP A 142 -8.74 -0.54 -9.09
N PRO A 143 -9.17 -1.48 -9.95
CA PRO A 143 -8.28 -2.21 -10.83
C PRO A 143 -7.39 -1.32 -11.69
N ASP A 144 -7.83 -0.11 -12.04
CA ASP A 144 -7.05 0.84 -12.86
C ASP A 144 -5.96 1.57 -12.07
N ASP A 145 -5.96 1.46 -10.74
CA ASP A 145 -4.89 1.97 -9.87
C ASP A 145 -3.75 0.96 -9.66
N ILE A 146 -3.90 -0.28 -10.12
CA ILE A 146 -2.95 -1.37 -9.90
C ILE A 146 -2.02 -1.52 -11.11
N GLU A 147 -0.73 -1.35 -10.87
CA GLU A 147 0.33 -1.45 -11.87
C GLU A 147 0.95 -2.85 -11.91
N VAL A 148 1.55 -3.19 -13.05
CA VAL A 148 2.19 -4.50 -13.30
C VAL A 148 3.67 -4.28 -13.62
N LYS A 149 4.57 -4.79 -12.78
CA LYS A 149 6.01 -4.79 -13.08
C LYS A 149 6.35 -5.79 -14.19
N PRO A 150 7.45 -5.60 -14.94
CA PRO A 150 7.89 -6.53 -15.98
C PRO A 150 8.19 -7.97 -15.51
N ASP A 151 8.41 -8.18 -14.20
CA ASP A 151 8.58 -9.47 -13.55
C ASP A 151 7.26 -10.19 -13.22
N GLY A 152 6.11 -9.51 -13.35
CA GLY A 152 4.78 -10.02 -13.03
C GLY A 152 4.28 -9.69 -11.62
N ILE A 153 5.02 -8.90 -10.84
CA ILE A 153 4.58 -8.42 -9.53
C ILE A 153 3.61 -7.25 -9.72
N ILE A 154 2.40 -7.38 -9.17
CA ILE A 154 1.44 -6.27 -9.12
C ILE A 154 1.72 -5.36 -7.93
N TYR A 155 1.51 -4.05 -8.08
CA TYR A 155 1.72 -3.08 -7.01
C TYR A 155 0.77 -1.89 -7.12
N LEU A 156 0.52 -1.23 -5.99
CA LEU A 156 -0.17 0.04 -5.92
C LEU A 156 0.89 1.17 -5.90
N PRO A 157 0.81 2.21 -6.74
CA PRO A 157 1.76 3.33 -6.69
C PRO A 157 1.73 4.11 -5.37
N GLU A 158 2.89 4.59 -4.93
CA GLU A 158 3.11 5.30 -3.65
C GLU A 158 2.10 6.43 -3.39
N ILE A 159 1.77 7.20 -4.44
CA ILE A 159 0.83 8.32 -4.36
C ILE A 159 -0.58 7.88 -3.94
N LYS A 160 -1.00 6.65 -4.27
CA LYS A 160 -2.32 6.13 -3.93
C LYS A 160 -2.42 5.83 -2.43
N TYR A 161 -1.39 5.24 -1.83
CA TYR A 161 -1.31 5.11 -0.36
C TYR A 161 -1.42 6.48 0.33
N ARG A 162 -0.69 7.50 -0.13
CA ARG A 162 -0.77 8.86 0.42
C ARG A 162 -2.17 9.46 0.28
N ARG A 163 -2.87 9.20 -0.82
CA ARG A 163 -4.29 9.62 -1.02
C ARG A 163 -5.24 8.90 -0.06
N ILE A 164 -5.08 7.60 0.13
CA ILE A 164 -5.88 6.80 1.07
C ILE A 164 -5.67 7.30 2.51
N LEU A 165 -4.41 7.53 2.94
CA LEU A 165 -4.11 8.09 4.26
C LEU A 165 -4.69 9.52 4.44
N ASN A 166 -4.61 10.38 3.42
CA ASN A 166 -5.21 11.71 3.47
C ASN A 166 -6.75 11.65 3.51
N ALA A 167 -7.39 10.69 2.86
CA ALA A 167 -8.84 10.50 2.91
C ALA A 167 -9.28 9.92 4.28
N ALA A 168 -8.51 9.00 4.84
CA ALA A 168 -8.79 8.33 6.11
C ALA A 168 -8.52 9.21 7.35
N PHE A 169 -7.45 10.00 7.33
CA PHE A 169 -6.96 10.72 8.52
C PHE A 169 -6.88 12.24 8.36
N GLY A 170 -7.06 12.77 7.14
CA GLY A 170 -6.84 14.17 6.81
C GLY A 170 -5.34 14.53 6.63
N PRO A 171 -5.02 15.57 5.83
CA PRO A 171 -3.68 16.13 5.77
C PRO A 171 -3.19 16.57 7.16
N GLY A 172 -1.97 16.18 7.54
CA GLY A 172 -1.41 16.45 8.88
C GLY A 172 -1.87 15.47 9.96
N GLY A 173 -2.88 14.62 9.71
CA GLY A 173 -3.32 13.58 10.63
C GLY A 173 -2.38 12.36 10.71
N TRP A 174 -1.34 12.29 9.87
CA TRP A 174 -0.39 11.18 9.80
C TRP A 174 1.00 11.65 9.36
N GLY A 175 2.04 10.87 9.67
CA GLY A 175 3.42 11.12 9.21
C GLY A 175 4.36 9.94 9.46
N LEU A 176 5.51 9.94 8.79
CA LEU A 176 6.61 9.01 9.07
C LEU A 176 7.63 9.65 9.99
N ALA A 177 7.79 9.09 11.20
CA ALA A 177 8.90 9.42 12.09
C ALA A 177 10.13 8.57 11.72
N PRO A 178 11.29 9.18 11.43
CA PRO A 178 12.51 8.43 11.16
C PRO A 178 13.01 7.69 12.41
N ARG A 179 13.36 6.42 12.25
CA ARG A 179 13.97 5.54 13.25
C ARG A 179 15.43 5.29 12.86
N GLY A 180 16.34 5.59 13.78
CA GLY A 180 17.79 5.52 13.51
C GLY A 180 18.29 6.50 12.45
N GLU A 181 19.56 6.33 12.07
CA GLU A 181 20.23 7.12 11.03
C GLU A 181 19.96 6.58 9.63
N LEU A 182 20.23 7.38 8.60
CA LEU A 182 20.15 6.96 7.21
C LEU A 182 21.43 6.17 6.86
N THR A 183 21.31 4.86 6.66
CA THR A 183 22.46 4.05 6.25
C THR A 183 22.61 4.12 4.73
N VAL A 184 23.78 4.60 4.27
CA VAL A 184 24.15 4.67 2.85
C VAL A 184 25.23 3.62 2.59
N HIS A 185 24.88 2.63 1.76
CA HIS A 185 25.81 1.65 1.18
C HIS A 185 26.03 1.97 -0.30
N GLU A 186 27.11 1.47 -0.92
CA GLU A 186 27.57 1.79 -2.29
C GLU A 186 26.47 2.06 -3.34
N ARG A 187 25.38 1.28 -3.33
CA ARG A 187 24.24 1.41 -4.26
C ARG A 187 22.87 1.30 -3.59
N LEU A 188 22.80 1.44 -2.27
CA LEU A 188 21.59 1.22 -1.49
C LEU A 188 21.49 2.20 -0.32
N VAL A 189 20.41 2.97 -0.28
CA VAL A 189 20.02 3.76 0.89
C VAL A 189 18.96 2.99 1.66
N THR A 190 19.14 2.84 2.97
CA THR A 190 18.16 2.19 3.85
C THR A 190 17.99 2.95 5.17
N ARG A 191 16.76 2.98 5.69
CA ARG A 191 16.42 3.56 6.99
C ARG A 191 15.11 2.99 7.50
N GLU A 192 14.96 2.95 8.80
CA GLU A 192 13.71 2.55 9.44
C GLU A 192 12.78 3.75 9.67
N TYR A 193 11.48 3.54 9.55
CA TYR A 193 10.49 4.56 9.80
C TYR A 193 9.31 3.97 10.57
N ALA A 194 8.76 4.75 11.50
CA ALA A 194 7.50 4.48 12.16
C ALA A 194 6.40 5.35 11.56
N LEU A 195 5.27 4.73 11.18
CA LEU A 195 4.06 5.43 10.81
C LEU A 195 3.34 5.87 12.08
N ILE A 196 3.18 7.18 12.23
CA ILE A 196 2.43 7.81 13.31
C ILE A 196 1.13 8.35 12.72
N VAL A 197 0.00 8.08 13.36
CA VAL A 197 -1.32 8.56 12.98
C VAL A 197 -2.00 9.14 14.22
N GLN A 198 -2.43 10.40 14.16
CA GLN A 198 -3.17 11.07 15.24
C GLN A 198 -2.52 10.90 16.63
N GLY A 199 -1.19 11.06 16.71
CA GLY A 199 -0.43 10.91 17.96
C GLY A 199 -0.23 9.47 18.46
N ARG A 200 -0.49 8.45 17.62
CA ARG A 200 -0.34 7.02 17.95
C ARG A 200 0.62 6.35 16.97
N PHE A 201 1.48 5.48 17.47
CA PHE A 201 2.28 4.56 16.66
C PHE A 201 1.34 3.52 16.02
N VAL A 202 1.50 3.31 14.71
CA VAL A 202 0.66 2.37 13.93
C VAL A 202 1.47 1.17 13.44
N GLY A 203 2.66 1.40 12.90
CA GLY A 203 3.47 0.34 12.29
C GLY A 203 4.87 0.84 11.97
N GLN A 204 5.81 -0.08 11.82
CA GLN A 204 7.22 0.22 11.60
C GLN A 204 7.79 -0.66 10.49
N ALA A 205 8.54 -0.04 9.59
CA ALA A 205 9.18 -0.74 8.49
C ALA A 205 10.51 -0.12 8.11
N ARG A 206 11.43 -0.97 7.68
CA ARG A 206 12.63 -0.55 6.96
C ARG A 206 12.28 -0.21 5.52
N GLY A 207 12.57 1.02 5.13
CA GLY A 207 12.55 1.45 3.73
C GLY A 207 13.92 1.23 3.10
N GLU A 208 13.93 0.91 1.83
CA GLU A 208 15.16 0.76 1.04
C GLU A 208 14.97 1.32 -0.37
N GLN A 209 16.03 1.85 -0.97
CA GLN A 209 16.03 2.35 -2.33
C GLN A 209 17.43 2.26 -2.94
N GLN A 210 17.52 1.68 -4.14
CA GLN A 210 18.77 1.57 -4.89
C GLN A 210 19.10 2.89 -5.61
N TYR A 211 20.39 3.16 -5.79
CA TYR A 211 20.91 4.28 -6.57
C TYR A 211 22.10 3.87 -7.43
N PHE A 212 22.42 4.68 -8.45
CA PHE A 212 23.46 4.37 -9.45
C PHE A 212 24.65 5.34 -9.45
N SER A 213 24.47 6.54 -8.90
CA SER A 213 25.51 7.57 -8.71
C SER A 213 25.29 8.29 -7.38
N GLU A 214 26.36 8.82 -6.78
CA GLU A 214 26.29 9.49 -5.47
C GLU A 214 25.37 10.74 -5.47
N GLU A 215 25.30 11.44 -6.60
CA GLU A 215 24.33 12.54 -6.83
C GLU A 215 22.87 12.10 -6.60
N GLY A 216 22.57 10.81 -6.83
CA GLY A 216 21.25 10.20 -6.63
C GLY A 216 20.89 9.87 -5.18
N ILE A 217 21.82 9.99 -4.22
CA ILE A 217 21.58 9.61 -2.80
C ILE A 217 20.41 10.39 -2.19
N SER A 218 20.25 11.66 -2.53
CA SER A 218 19.14 12.52 -2.06
C SER A 218 17.77 11.99 -2.54
N THR A 219 17.67 11.64 -3.81
CA THR A 219 16.47 11.04 -4.42
C THR A 219 16.22 9.65 -3.83
N ALA A 220 17.28 8.88 -3.58
CA ALA A 220 17.18 7.57 -2.94
C ALA A 220 16.71 7.65 -1.48
N ALA A 221 17.07 8.70 -0.73
CA ALA A 221 16.57 8.92 0.63
C ALA A 221 15.05 9.15 0.67
N GLU A 222 14.49 9.93 -0.26
CA GLU A 222 13.03 10.11 -0.37
C GLU A 222 12.33 8.84 -0.89
N GLY A 223 12.93 8.11 -1.84
CA GLY A 223 12.41 6.80 -2.28
C GLY A 223 12.40 5.76 -1.14
N CYS A 224 13.47 5.72 -0.33
CA CYS A 224 13.56 4.88 0.88
C CYS A 224 12.40 5.20 1.86
N LYS A 225 12.09 6.48 2.07
CA LYS A 225 10.98 6.92 2.92
C LYS A 225 9.61 6.53 2.36
N SER A 226 9.37 6.70 1.07
CA SER A 226 8.13 6.21 0.44
C SER A 226 8.01 4.67 0.46
N ASN A 227 9.11 3.95 0.29
CA ASN A 227 9.15 2.49 0.37
C ASN A 227 8.70 2.00 1.77
N ALA A 228 9.21 2.63 2.83
CA ALA A 228 8.75 2.35 4.19
C ALA A 228 7.26 2.66 4.39
N LEU A 229 6.75 3.77 3.82
CA LEU A 229 5.34 4.15 3.94
C LEU A 229 4.40 3.03 3.48
N MET A 230 4.64 2.49 2.29
CA MET A 230 3.81 1.42 1.71
C MET A 230 3.82 0.16 2.58
N ARG A 231 4.98 -0.15 3.20
CA ARG A 231 5.14 -1.31 4.09
C ARG A 231 4.32 -1.12 5.38
N CYS A 232 4.42 0.04 6.05
CA CYS A 232 3.61 0.33 7.24
C CYS A 232 2.11 0.39 6.94
N CYS A 233 1.71 0.80 5.72
CA CYS A 233 0.30 0.82 5.31
C CYS A 233 -0.34 -0.57 5.24
N LYS A 234 0.46 -1.65 5.17
CA LYS A 234 -0.05 -3.03 5.18
C LYS A 234 -0.75 -3.38 6.49
N ASP A 235 -0.23 -2.90 7.61
CA ASP A 235 -0.77 -3.16 8.95
C ASP A 235 -2.11 -2.43 9.18
N LEU A 236 -2.38 -1.38 8.40
CA LEU A 236 -3.69 -0.70 8.31
C LEU A 236 -4.71 -1.43 7.42
N GLY A 237 -4.31 -2.51 6.74
CA GLY A 237 -5.16 -3.25 5.79
C GLY A 237 -5.20 -2.68 4.36
N ILE A 238 -4.55 -1.54 4.10
CA ILE A 238 -4.51 -0.89 2.79
C ILE A 238 -3.87 -1.82 1.77
N ALA A 239 -4.51 -1.96 0.59
CA ALA A 239 -4.02 -2.76 -0.53
C ALA A 239 -3.75 -4.25 -0.19
N SER A 240 -4.37 -4.77 0.87
CA SER A 240 -4.18 -6.15 1.36
C SER A 240 -4.46 -7.22 0.30
N GLU A 241 -5.39 -6.97 -0.64
CA GLU A 241 -5.69 -7.89 -1.74
C GLU A 241 -4.54 -8.09 -2.74
N LEU A 242 -3.58 -7.17 -2.83
CA LEU A 242 -2.38 -7.35 -3.67
C LEU A 242 -1.46 -8.46 -3.15
N TRP A 243 -1.69 -8.95 -1.94
CA TRP A 243 -0.97 -10.06 -1.32
C TRP A 243 -1.73 -11.40 -1.36
N ASP A 244 -2.98 -11.44 -1.86
CA ASP A 244 -3.75 -12.67 -2.02
C ASP A 244 -3.39 -13.40 -3.33
N PRO A 245 -2.84 -14.63 -3.29
CA PRO A 245 -2.53 -15.40 -4.50
C PRO A 245 -3.75 -15.73 -5.38
N ARG A 246 -4.99 -15.62 -4.87
CA ARG A 246 -6.21 -15.76 -5.68
C ARG A 246 -6.51 -14.46 -6.42
N PHE A 247 -6.47 -13.32 -5.75
CA PHE A 247 -6.58 -11.99 -6.36
C PHE A 247 -5.52 -11.80 -7.45
N ILE A 248 -4.23 -12.02 -7.15
CA ILE A 248 -3.12 -11.84 -8.10
C ILE A 248 -3.36 -12.64 -9.39
N ARG A 249 -3.70 -13.93 -9.28
CA ARG A 249 -3.99 -14.77 -10.47
C ARG A 249 -5.20 -14.29 -11.27
N LYS A 250 -6.25 -13.82 -10.59
CA LYS A 250 -7.45 -13.26 -11.26
C LYS A 250 -7.11 -11.96 -11.98
N PHE A 251 -6.44 -11.03 -11.29
CA PHE A 251 -6.02 -9.74 -11.83
C PHE A 251 -5.10 -9.93 -13.04
N MET A 252 -4.04 -10.73 -12.93
CA MET A 252 -3.09 -10.96 -14.02
C MET A 252 -3.76 -11.60 -15.25
N LYS A 253 -4.76 -12.48 -15.08
CA LYS A 253 -5.55 -13.01 -16.21
C LYS A 253 -6.43 -11.94 -16.87
N GLN A 254 -6.99 -11.02 -16.09
CA GLN A 254 -7.91 -9.99 -16.57
C GLN A 254 -7.21 -8.77 -17.17
N TYR A 255 -6.14 -8.27 -16.56
CA TYR A 255 -5.52 -6.98 -16.86
C TYR A 255 -4.07 -7.05 -17.35
N ALA A 256 -3.40 -8.21 -17.27
CA ALA A 256 -2.03 -8.37 -17.73
C ALA A 256 -1.91 -9.41 -18.86
N TYR A 257 -0.76 -9.41 -19.53
CA TYR A 257 -0.36 -10.45 -20.49
C TYR A 257 1.16 -10.57 -20.56
N GLN A 258 1.66 -11.65 -21.13
CA GLN A 258 3.09 -11.84 -21.38
C GLN A 258 3.44 -11.45 -22.82
N GLN A 259 4.50 -10.65 -22.98
CA GLN A 259 5.01 -10.21 -24.29
C GLN A 259 6.47 -10.62 -24.44
N TRP A 260 6.83 -11.17 -25.60
CA TRP A 260 8.22 -11.32 -26.00
C TRP A 260 8.78 -9.98 -26.47
N VAL A 261 9.91 -9.59 -25.91
CA VAL A 261 10.58 -8.32 -26.20
C VAL A 261 12.07 -8.51 -26.50
N GLU A 262 12.60 -7.68 -27.40
CA GLU A 262 14.01 -7.61 -27.76
C GLU A 262 14.61 -6.33 -27.17
N HIS A 263 15.77 -6.44 -26.53
CA HIS A 263 16.54 -5.27 -26.10
C HIS A 263 17.16 -4.56 -27.32
N VAL A 264 16.87 -3.26 -27.50
CA VAL A 264 17.19 -2.51 -28.72
C VAL A 264 18.67 -2.58 -29.10
N THR A 265 19.58 -2.35 -28.14
CA THR A 265 21.04 -2.45 -28.35
C THR A 265 21.57 -3.89 -28.31
N THR A 266 21.36 -4.62 -27.21
CA THR A 266 22.00 -5.94 -26.99
C THR A 266 21.38 -7.12 -27.75
N LYS A 267 20.25 -6.92 -28.43
CA LYS A 267 19.49 -7.96 -29.19
C LYS A 267 19.00 -9.15 -28.38
N LYS A 268 19.22 -9.16 -27.06
CA LYS A 268 18.73 -10.20 -26.16
C LYS A 268 17.21 -10.18 -26.11
N LYS A 269 16.60 -11.34 -26.37
CA LYS A 269 15.16 -11.55 -26.22
C LYS A 269 14.84 -12.04 -24.82
N LYS A 270 13.75 -11.53 -24.24
CA LYS A 270 13.15 -12.06 -23.00
C LYS A 270 11.63 -11.94 -23.05
N GLN A 271 10.94 -12.73 -22.24
CA GLN A 271 9.53 -12.53 -21.98
C GLN A 271 9.38 -11.56 -20.79
N ILE A 272 8.43 -10.62 -20.86
CA ILE A 272 8.04 -9.75 -19.75
C ILE A 272 6.53 -9.79 -19.56
N TRP A 273 6.08 -9.43 -18.36
CA TRP A 273 4.69 -9.06 -18.13
C TRP A 273 4.45 -7.60 -18.51
N LEU A 274 3.24 -7.31 -19.00
CA LEU A 274 2.76 -5.97 -19.32
C LEU A 274 1.28 -5.87 -18.94
N ARG A 275 0.84 -4.68 -18.50
CA ARG A 275 -0.59 -4.35 -18.38
C ARG A 275 -1.18 -4.21 -19.80
N LYS A 276 -2.46 -4.56 -20.00
CA LYS A 276 -3.09 -4.65 -21.35
C LYS A 276 -3.27 -3.31 -22.06
N ASP A 277 -3.23 -2.23 -21.31
CA ASP A 277 -3.36 -0.82 -21.69
C ASP A 277 -2.01 -0.08 -21.73
N ASP A 278 -0.91 -0.72 -21.32
CA ASP A 278 0.44 -0.14 -21.36
C ASP A 278 1.24 -0.65 -22.57
N GLU A 279 2.31 0.05 -22.92
CA GLU A 279 3.14 -0.24 -24.10
C GLU A 279 4.57 -0.67 -23.74
N VAL A 280 5.23 -1.39 -24.66
CA VAL A 280 6.63 -1.80 -24.48
C VAL A 280 7.54 -0.58 -24.65
N ARG A 281 8.10 -0.10 -23.53
CA ARG A 281 8.99 1.07 -23.47
C ARG A 281 10.47 0.70 -23.68
N TYR A 282 11.26 1.69 -24.11
CA TYR A 282 12.73 1.60 -24.15
C TYR A 282 13.29 1.13 -22.79
N PRO A 283 14.33 0.27 -22.73
CA PRO A 283 15.21 -0.19 -23.80
C PRO A 283 14.70 -1.40 -24.61
N PHE A 284 13.41 -1.74 -24.51
CA PHE A 284 12.82 -2.89 -25.18
C PHE A 284 11.94 -2.46 -26.36
N LYS A 285 11.77 -3.38 -27.31
CA LYS A 285 10.73 -3.33 -28.36
C LYS A 285 10.04 -4.68 -28.46
N LYS A 286 8.83 -4.72 -29.03
CA LYS A 286 8.15 -6.00 -29.35
C LYS A 286 9.04 -6.84 -30.29
N SER A 287 9.19 -8.13 -29.98
CA SER A 287 9.95 -9.11 -30.79
C SER A 287 9.05 -9.89 -31.74
#